data_AF-A0A2X2VQ77-F1
#
_entry.id   AF-A0A2X2VQ77-F1
#
_cell.length_a   1.000
_cell.length_b   1.000
_cell.length_c   1.000
_cell.angle_alpha   90.00
_cell.angle_beta   90.00
_cell.angle_gamma   90.00
#
_symmetry.space_group_name_H-M   'P 1'
#
loop_
_entity.id
_entity.type
_entity.pdbx_description
1 polymer ?
#
loop_
_entity_poly.entity_id
_entity_poly.type
_entity_poly.pdbx_seq_one_letter_code
_entity_poly.pdbx_strand_id
1 'polypeptide(L)'
;MKYNPLAYIRSEKDILKLVNALILNTKGEGEKSSKDFWVKAERLYYCALIGYIWYEAPEEERNFITLLDLINASEAREDDEEYQSPVDILFQQLEEKDPDHFAVKQYRKFKMAAGVICSK
;
A
#
# COMPACT_ATOMS: atom_id res chain seq x y z
N MET A 1 -7.49 -26.01 6.68
CA MET A 1 -6.36 -25.05 6.57
C MET A 1 -6.82 -23.88 5.73
N LYS A 2 -6.74 -22.64 6.25
CA LYS A 2 -6.95 -21.44 5.45
C LYS A 2 -5.59 -21.01 4.88
N TYR A 3 -5.51 -20.75 3.58
CA TYR A 3 -4.28 -20.30 2.93
C TYR A 3 -4.02 -18.82 3.26
N ASN A 4 -2.80 -18.49 3.70
CA ASN A 4 -2.38 -17.11 3.99
C ASN A 4 -1.08 -16.79 3.24
N PRO A 5 -1.12 -15.98 2.16
CA PRO A 5 0.08 -15.65 1.38
C PRO A 5 1.13 -14.87 2.18
N LEU A 6 0.73 -14.05 3.15
CA LEU A 6 1.66 -13.21 3.92
C LEU A 6 2.57 -14.04 4.84
N ALA A 7 2.14 -15.23 5.25
CA ALA A 7 2.94 -16.17 6.04
C ALA A 7 4.19 -16.69 5.29
N TYR A 8 4.23 -16.53 3.96
CA TYR A 8 5.34 -16.99 3.12
C TYR A 8 6.31 -15.88 2.71
N ILE A 9 6.08 -14.64 3.16
CA ILE A 9 6.99 -13.52 2.91
C ILE A 9 8.23 -13.67 3.78
N ARG A 10 9.41 -13.73 3.16
CA ARG A 10 10.72 -13.83 3.85
C ARG A 10 11.62 -12.64 3.55
N SER A 11 11.24 -11.79 2.60
CA SER A 11 12.02 -10.65 2.15
C SER A 11 11.14 -9.61 1.47
N GLU A 12 11.65 -8.38 1.36
CA GLU A 12 11.00 -7.32 0.59
C GLU A 12 10.74 -7.71 -0.86
N LYS A 13 11.61 -8.54 -1.44
CA LYS A 13 11.43 -9.07 -2.79
C LYS A 13 10.16 -9.91 -2.91
N ASP A 14 9.76 -10.62 -1.85
CA ASP A 14 8.53 -11.41 -1.85
C ASP A 14 7.29 -10.53 -1.74
N ILE A 15 7.38 -9.38 -1.04
CA ILE A 15 6.34 -8.34 -1.06
C ILE A 15 6.12 -7.87 -2.50
N LEU A 16 7.19 -7.53 -3.22
CA LEU A 16 7.09 -7.07 -4.61
C LEU A 16 6.44 -8.13 -5.53
N LYS A 17 6.78 -9.41 -5.34
CA LYS A 17 6.15 -10.52 -6.09
C LYS A 17 4.67 -10.64 -5.78
N LEU A 18 4.28 -10.58 -4.50
CA LEU A 18 2.89 -10.67 -4.08
C LEU A 18 2.07 -9.52 -4.66
N VAL A 19 2.58 -8.29 -4.56
CA VAL A 19 1.94 -7.10 -5.13
C VAL A 19 1.77 -7.23 -6.65
N ASN A 20 2.78 -7.73 -7.36
CA ASN A 20 2.66 -8.01 -8.79
C ASN A 20 1.53 -8.99 -9.08
N ALA A 21 1.46 -10.09 -8.32
CA ALA A 21 0.41 -11.07 -8.49
C ALA A 21 -0.97 -10.46 -8.23
N LEU A 22 -1.14 -9.65 -7.19
CA LEU A 22 -2.41 -8.97 -6.90
C LEU A 22 -2.85 -8.09 -8.06
N ILE A 23 -1.98 -7.18 -8.48
CA ILE A 23 -2.25 -6.21 -9.54
C ILE A 23 -2.53 -6.88 -10.90
N LEU A 24 -1.89 -8.02 -11.20
CA LEU A 24 -2.17 -8.76 -12.43
C LEU A 24 -3.54 -9.44 -12.42
N ASN A 25 -4.02 -9.86 -11.25
CA ASN A 25 -5.30 -10.55 -11.11
C ASN A 25 -6.50 -9.61 -10.92
N THR A 26 -6.27 -8.32 -10.61
CA THR A 26 -7.33 -7.32 -10.45
C THR A 26 -7.54 -6.42 -11.67
N LYS A 27 -6.65 -6.45 -12.66
CA LYS A 27 -6.82 -5.68 -13.91
C LYS A 27 -7.77 -6.38 -14.88
N GLY A 28 -8.83 -5.68 -15.29
CA GLY A 28 -9.61 -6.05 -16.48
C GLY A 28 -8.82 -5.83 -17.79
N GLU A 29 -9.21 -6.51 -18.88
CA GLU A 29 -8.60 -6.34 -20.21
C GLU A 29 -8.94 -4.95 -20.78
N GLY A 30 -7.93 -4.10 -21.06
CA GLY A 30 -8.17 -2.81 -21.75
C GLY A 30 -7.24 -1.65 -21.38
N GLU A 31 -6.78 -0.94 -22.41
CA GLU A 31 -5.96 0.30 -22.54
C GLU A 31 -4.69 0.49 -21.71
N LYS A 32 -3.57 0.77 -22.40
CA LYS A 32 -2.19 0.67 -21.85
C LYS A 32 -1.62 1.96 -21.24
N SER A 33 -1.99 3.15 -21.72
CA SER A 33 -1.19 4.36 -21.44
C SER A 33 -1.59 5.10 -20.15
N SER A 34 -2.89 5.36 -19.94
CA SER A 34 -3.38 5.99 -18.69
C SER A 34 -3.32 5.00 -17.51
N LYS A 35 -3.51 3.71 -17.81
CA LYS A 35 -3.48 2.60 -16.84
C LYS A 35 -2.11 2.42 -16.19
N ASP A 36 -1.01 2.64 -16.90
CA ASP A 36 0.34 2.44 -16.38
C ASP A 36 0.68 3.37 -15.20
N PHE A 37 0.11 4.58 -15.15
CA PHE A 37 0.31 5.49 -14.03
C PHE A 37 -0.41 5.00 -12.77
N TRP A 38 -1.71 4.73 -12.87
CA TRP A 38 -2.51 4.20 -11.76
C TRP A 38 -1.94 2.89 -11.21
N VAL A 39 -1.42 2.05 -12.10
CA VAL A 39 -0.75 0.79 -11.74
C VAL A 39 0.54 1.01 -10.96
N LYS A 40 1.30 2.07 -11.24
CA LYS A 40 2.48 2.42 -10.46
C LYS A 40 2.09 2.93 -9.08
N ALA A 41 1.08 3.79 -8.99
CA ALA A 41 0.56 4.26 -7.71
C ALA A 41 0.03 3.10 -6.86
N GLU A 42 -0.82 2.24 -7.44
CA GLU A 42 -1.35 1.03 -6.78
C GLU A 42 -0.24 0.10 -6.30
N ARG A 43 0.81 -0.10 -7.11
CA ARG A 43 1.98 -0.89 -6.73
C ARG A 43 2.69 -0.32 -5.52
N LEU A 44 3.00 0.99 -5.53
CA LEU A 44 3.64 1.65 -4.40
C LEU A 44 2.76 1.52 -3.15
N TYR A 45 1.45 1.67 -3.32
CA TYR A 45 0.50 1.61 -2.23
C TYR A 45 0.42 0.23 -1.58
N TYR A 46 0.20 -0.84 -2.36
CA TYR A 46 0.18 -2.19 -1.81
C TYR A 46 1.54 -2.63 -1.26
N CYS A 47 2.66 -2.17 -1.83
CA CYS A 47 3.97 -2.43 -1.25
C CYS A 47 4.12 -1.78 0.13
N ALA A 48 3.61 -0.56 0.30
CA ALA A 48 3.59 0.13 1.59
C ALA A 48 2.74 -0.64 2.60
N LEU A 49 1.49 -0.96 2.27
CA LEU A 49 0.56 -1.63 3.19
C LEU A 49 1.04 -3.03 3.58
N ILE A 50 1.44 -3.86 2.61
CA ILE A 50 1.94 -5.21 2.90
C ILE A 50 3.27 -5.14 3.65
N GLY A 51 4.12 -4.16 3.34
CA GLY A 51 5.34 -3.89 4.10
C GLY A 51 5.04 -3.54 5.55
N TYR A 52 4.07 -2.66 5.79
CA TYR A 52 3.62 -2.30 7.13
C TYR A 52 3.14 -3.54 7.89
N ILE A 53 2.23 -4.32 7.30
CA ILE A 53 1.70 -5.53 7.94
C ILE A 53 2.82 -6.53 8.26
N TRP A 54 3.77 -6.71 7.34
CA TRP A 54 4.83 -7.70 7.52
C TRP A 54 5.83 -7.34 8.62
N TYR A 55 6.22 -6.06 8.70
CA TYR A 55 7.19 -5.57 9.70
C TYR A 55 6.55 -5.28 11.06
N GLU A 56 5.39 -4.62 11.08
CA GLU A 56 4.82 -4.01 12.30
C GLU A 56 3.66 -4.81 12.90
N ALA A 57 2.86 -5.53 12.09
CA ALA A 57 1.69 -6.22 12.61
C ALA A 57 2.05 -7.52 13.36
N PRO A 58 1.30 -7.89 14.40
CA PRO A 58 1.45 -9.17 15.08
C PRO A 58 1.09 -10.33 14.14
N GLU A 59 1.58 -11.54 14.41
CA GLU A 59 1.51 -12.67 13.48
C GLU A 59 0.07 -13.04 13.07
N GLU A 60 -0.86 -12.93 14.01
CA GLU A 60 -2.31 -13.15 13.81
C GLU A 60 -2.94 -12.17 12.81
N GLU A 61 -2.40 -10.95 12.71
CA GLU A 61 -2.88 -9.88 11.81
C GLU A 61 -2.12 -9.86 10.48
N ARG A 62 -1.13 -10.73 10.27
CA ARG A 62 -0.40 -10.82 9.00
C ARG A 62 -1.20 -11.55 7.93
N ASN A 63 -2.33 -10.98 7.54
CA ASN A 63 -3.28 -11.61 6.62
C ASN A 63 -3.98 -10.58 5.71
N PHE A 64 -4.78 -11.08 4.78
CA PHE A 64 -5.47 -10.25 3.78
C PHE A 64 -6.63 -9.44 4.35
N ILE A 65 -7.20 -9.83 5.49
CA ILE A 65 -8.28 -9.08 6.15
C ILE A 65 -7.71 -7.75 6.61
N THR A 66 -6.57 -7.76 7.30
CA THR A 66 -5.87 -6.54 7.72
C THR A 66 -5.46 -5.66 6.53
N LEU A 67 -5.05 -6.26 5.40
CA LEU A 67 -4.79 -5.49 4.17
C LEU A 67 -6.05 -4.77 3.67
N LEU A 68 -7.20 -5.45 3.65
CA LEU A 68 -8.46 -4.85 3.24
C LEU A 68 -8.94 -3.77 4.22
N ASP A 69 -8.75 -4.00 5.52
CA ASP A 69 -9.10 -3.03 6.56
C ASP A 69 -8.29 -1.73 6.39
N LEU A 70 -6.98 -1.85 6.13
CA LEU A 70 -6.14 -0.69 5.83
C LEU A 70 -6.62 0.03 4.56
N ILE A 71 -6.93 -0.70 3.48
CA ILE A 71 -7.47 -0.10 2.24
C ILE A 71 -8.77 0.66 2.51
N ASN A 72 -9.69 0.10 3.29
CA ASN A 72 -10.94 0.76 3.65
C ASN A 72 -10.72 2.00 4.53
N ALA A 73 -9.69 1.97 5.37
CA ALA A 73 -9.30 3.10 6.21
C ALA A 73 -8.48 4.17 5.45
N SER A 74 -8.34 4.05 4.13
CA SER A 74 -7.55 4.96 3.27
C SER A 74 -8.38 6.07 2.64
N GLU A 75 -9.44 6.50 3.31
CA GLU A 75 -10.39 7.49 2.78
C GLU A 75 -9.66 8.79 2.42
N ALA A 76 -9.88 9.29 1.21
CA ALA A 76 -9.41 10.60 0.78
C ALA A 76 -10.62 11.54 0.67
N ARG A 77 -10.45 12.78 1.12
CA ARG A 77 -11.47 13.83 1.02
C ARG A 77 -10.97 14.88 0.03
N GLU A 78 -11.77 15.16 -1.00
CA GLU A 78 -11.43 16.16 -2.03
C GLU A 78 -11.68 17.59 -1.57
N ASP A 79 -12.52 17.77 -0.55
CA ASP A 79 -12.94 19.05 0.01
C ASP A 79 -12.08 19.54 1.18
N ASP A 80 -11.16 18.72 1.66
CA ASP A 80 -10.28 19.03 2.80
C ASP A 80 -8.86 18.49 2.56
N GLU A 81 -7.99 19.35 2.04
CA GLU A 81 -6.59 19.01 1.77
C GLU A 81 -5.75 18.75 3.03
N GLU A 82 -6.22 19.21 4.21
CA GLU A 82 -5.56 18.94 5.50
C GLU A 82 -6.02 17.62 6.12
N TYR A 83 -7.05 16.98 5.55
CA TYR A 83 -7.54 15.69 6.04
C TYR A 83 -6.47 14.61 5.91
N GLN A 84 -6.21 13.93 7.03
CA GLN A 84 -5.37 12.74 7.10
C GLN A 84 -6.24 11.51 7.36
N SER A 85 -6.14 10.52 6.49
CA SER A 85 -6.77 9.22 6.74
C SER A 85 -6.10 8.52 7.93
N PRO A 86 -6.78 7.55 8.58
CA PRO A 86 -6.14 6.69 9.56
C PRO A 86 -4.82 6.06 9.07
N VAL A 87 -4.72 5.73 7.77
CA VAL A 87 -3.49 5.22 7.16
C VAL A 87 -2.41 6.29 7.05
N ASP A 88 -2.75 7.53 6.72
CA ASP A 88 -1.78 8.64 6.69
C ASP A 88 -1.14 8.83 8.08
N ILE A 89 -1.96 8.85 9.13
CA ILE A 89 -1.50 8.98 10.52
C ILE A 89 -0.62 7.78 10.91
N LEU A 90 -1.02 6.56 10.53
CA LEU A 90 -0.26 5.33 10.77
C LEU A 90 1.16 5.40 10.19
N PHE A 91 1.28 5.83 8.94
CA PHE A 91 2.57 5.96 8.28
C PHE A 91 3.39 7.14 8.80
N GLN A 92 2.75 8.24 9.20
CA GLN A 92 3.44 9.35 9.86
C GLN A 92 4.08 8.91 11.17
N GLN A 93 3.34 8.18 12.02
CA GLN A 93 3.87 7.65 13.28
C GLN A 93 5.02 6.65 13.06
N LEU A 94 4.94 5.84 12.00
CA LEU A 94 6.02 4.93 11.66
C LEU A 94 7.25 5.69 11.13
N GLU A 95 7.05 6.73 10.32
CA GLU A 95 8.12 7.59 9.79
C GLU A 95 8.85 8.36 10.89
N GLU A 96 8.14 8.82 11.93
CA GLU A 96 8.75 9.45 13.10
C GLU A 96 9.67 8.51 13.87
N LYS A 97 9.36 7.20 13.90
CA LYS A 97 10.14 6.17 14.59
C LYS A 97 11.30 5.66 13.74
N ASP A 98 11.02 5.34 12.49
CA ASP A 98 11.97 4.80 11.51
C ASP A 98 11.72 5.41 10.11
N PRO A 99 12.37 6.53 9.79
CA PRO A 99 12.20 7.19 8.50
C PRO A 99 12.80 6.40 7.33
N ASP A 100 13.66 5.42 7.62
CA ASP A 100 14.30 4.56 6.64
C ASP A 100 13.54 3.24 6.39
N HIS A 101 12.44 3.03 7.11
CA HIS A 101 11.59 1.85 6.99
C HIS A 101 11.09 1.64 5.55
N PHE A 102 11.10 0.39 5.08
CA PHE A 102 10.68 0.05 3.72
C PHE A 102 9.26 0.55 3.42
N ALA A 103 8.32 0.30 4.33
CA ALA A 103 6.92 0.67 4.15
C ALA A 103 6.74 2.20 4.02
N VAL A 104 7.46 2.97 4.85
CA VAL A 104 7.47 4.44 4.82
C VAL A 104 8.00 4.94 3.48
N LYS A 105 9.13 4.39 3.01
CA LYS A 105 9.71 4.76 1.71
C LYS A 105 8.76 4.51 0.53
N GLN A 106 7.98 3.42 0.56
CA GLN A 106 6.98 3.16 -0.48
C GLN A 106 5.79 4.11 -0.37
N TYR A 107 5.31 4.37 0.85
CA TYR A 107 4.17 5.25 1.10
C TYR A 107 4.47 6.69 0.70
N ARG A 108 5.65 7.21 1.05
CA ARG A 108 6.09 8.56 0.67
C ARG A 108 6.11 8.74 -0.86
N LYS A 109 6.62 7.75 -1.59
CA LYS A 109 6.61 7.73 -3.07
C LYS A 109 5.18 7.68 -3.62
N PHE A 110 4.30 6.92 -2.98
CA PHE A 110 2.88 6.88 -3.34
C PHE A 110 2.21 8.25 -3.18
N LYS A 111 2.35 8.91 -2.02
CA LYS A 111 1.77 10.26 -1.78
C LYS A 111 2.28 11.29 -2.78
N MET A 112 3.57 11.27 -3.12
CA MET A 112 4.14 12.13 -4.16
C MET A 112 3.52 11.86 -5.54
N ALA A 113 3.29 10.59 -5.89
CA ALA A 113 2.64 10.23 -7.15
C ALA A 113 1.15 10.64 -7.14
N ALA A 114 0.44 10.43 -6.04
CA ALA A 114 -0.98 10.75 -5.89
C ALA A 114 -1.26 12.26 -5.90
N GLY A 115 -0.44 13.07 -5.24
CA GLY A 115 -0.59 14.53 -5.27
C GLY A 115 -0.46 15.14 -6.67
N VAL A 116 0.36 14.53 -7.53
CA VAL A 116 0.47 14.89 -8.96
C VAL A 116 -0.81 14.55 -9.74
N ILE A 117 -1.60 13.56 -9.28
CA ILE A 117 -2.88 13.20 -9.91
C ILE A 117 -3.96 14.22 -9.54
N CYS A 118 -4.13 14.50 -8.25
CA CYS A 118 -5.18 15.41 -7.78
C CYS A 118 -4.98 16.85 -8.26
N SER A 119 -3.74 17.23 -8.61
CA SER A 119 -3.41 18.57 -9.14
C SER A 119 -3.62 18.73 -10.65
N LYS A 120 -4.06 17.69 -11.38
CA LYS A 120 -4.26 17.72 -12.84
C LYS A 120 -5.73 17.59 -13.22
#